data_AF-A0A5C8C7G6-F1
#
_entry.id   AF-A0A5C8C7G6-F1
#
_cell.length_a   1.000
_cell.length_b   1.000
_cell.length_c   1.000
_cell.angle_alpha   90.00
_cell.angle_beta   90.00
_cell.angle_gamma   90.00
#
_symmetry.space_group_name_H-M   'P 1'
#
loop_
_entity.id
_entity.type
_entity.pdbx_description
1 polymer ?
#
loop_
_entity_poly.entity_id
_entity_poly.type
_entity_poly.pdbx_seq_one_letter_code
_entity_poly.pdbx_strand_id
1 'polypeptide(L)' 'MSCYSIDLRQRAVNAHINGKSKSQTCRDFQISRPTLDKWLSQFTE' A
#
# COMPACT_ATOMS: atom_id res chain seq x y z
N MET A 1 -8.97 9.17 13.34
CA MET A 1 -8.64 9.44 11.92
C MET A 1 -7.17 9.12 11.72
N SER A 2 -6.85 7.95 11.17
CA SER A 2 -5.46 7.56 10.88
C SER A 2 -5.05 8.25 9.59
N CYS A 3 -4.43 9.42 9.70
CA CYS A 3 -3.86 10.13 8.56
C CYS A 3 -2.60 9.35 8.15
N TYR A 4 -2.73 8.40 7.23
CA TYR A 4 -1.55 7.75 6.66
C TYR A 4 -0.75 8.81 5.92
N SER A 5 0.50 9.03 6.33
CA SER A 5 1.41 9.93 5.63
C SER A 5 1.52 9.50 4.16
N ILE A 6 1.49 10.47 3.24
CA ILE A 6 1.56 10.26 1.79
C ILE A 6 2.75 9.36 1.44
N ASP A 7 3.88 9.55 2.13
CA ASP A 7 5.07 8.70 2.03
C ASP A 7 4.80 7.21 2.26
N LEU A 8 4.00 6.86 3.26
CA LEU A 8 3.73 5.46 3.59
C LEU A 8 2.91 4.78 2.49
N ARG A 9 1.93 5.49 1.94
CA ARG A 9 1.15 5.03 0.79
C ARG A 9 2.04 4.83 -0.43
N GLN A 10 2.88 5.81 -0.77
CA GLN A 10 3.78 5.72 -1.92
C GLN A 10 4.78 4.56 -1.76
N ARG A 11 5.38 4.39 -0.57
CA ARG A 11 6.29 3.28 -0.30
C ARG A 11 5.61 1.92 -0.41
N ALA A 12 4.38 1.77 0.10
CA ALA A 12 3.63 0.53 0.01
C ALA A 12 3.25 0.17 -1.43
N VAL A 13 2.78 1.15 -2.21
CA VAL A 13 2.46 0.96 -3.62
C VAL A 13 3.73 0.66 -4.42
N ASN A 14 4.83 1.38 -4.20
CA ASN A 14 6.09 1.15 -4.87
C ASN A 14 6.66 -0.24 -4.53
N ALA A 15 6.57 -0.68 -3.27
CA ALA A 15 6.95 -2.04 -2.88
C ALA A 15 6.16 -3.10 -3.65
N HIS A 16 4.86 -2.89 -3.86
CA HIS A 16 4.03 -3.79 -4.66
C HIS A 16 4.42 -3.80 -6.15
N ILE A 17 4.67 -2.62 -6.74
CA ILE A 17 5.12 -2.47 -8.13
C ILE A 17 6.49 -3.13 -8.35
N ASN A 18 7.37 -3.07 -7.36
CA ASN A 18 8.68 -3.76 -7.36
C ASN A 18 8.56 -5.30 -7.27
N GLY A 19 7.36 -5.87 -7.33
CA GLY A 19 7.12 -7.31 -7.35
C GLY A 19 6.88 -7.93 -5.97
N LYS A 20 6.79 -7.15 -4.88
CA LYS A 20 6.37 -7.72 -3.59
C LYS A 20 4.90 -8.09 -3.62
N SER A 21 4.59 -9.27 -3.09
CA SER A 21 3.22 -9.73 -2.92
C SER A 21 2.44 -8.82 -1.96
N LYS A 22 1.14 -8.64 -2.21
CA LYS A 22 0.23 -7.84 -1.35
C LYS A 22 0.33 -8.21 0.13
N SER A 23 0.48 -9.50 0.44
CA SER A 23 0.65 -10.03 1.81
C SER A 23 1.94 -9.54 2.49
N GLN A 24 3.05 -9.49 1.74
CA GLN A 24 4.34 -9.05 2.24
C GLN A 24 4.32 -7.55 2.51
N THR A 25 3.80 -6.77 1.56
CA THR A 25 3.61 -5.32 1.72
C THR A 25 2.69 -4.98 2.89
N CYS A 26 1.60 -5.72 3.07
CA CYS A 26 0.68 -5.59 4.20
C CYS A 26 1.40 -5.78 5.56
N ARG A 27 2.31 -6.75 5.65
CA ARG A 27 3.14 -6.99 6.85
C ARG A 27 4.21 -5.92 7.05
N ASP A 28 4.97 -5.62 6.00
CA ASP A 28 6.09 -4.66 6.05
C ASP A 28 5.63 -3.25 6.46
N PHE A 29 4.44 -2.83 6.00
CA PHE A 29 3.90 -1.51 6.25
C PHE A 29 2.83 -1.48 7.37
N GLN A 30 2.55 -2.63 8.00
CA GLN A 30 1.49 -2.79 9.01
C GLN A 30 0.13 -2.23 8.58
N ILE A 31 -0.18 -2.36 7.29
CA ILE A 31 -1.44 -1.90 6.69
C ILE A 31 -2.34 -3.09 6.40
N SER A 32 -3.65 -2.91 6.45
CA SER A 32 -4.58 -3.97 6.06
C SER A 32 -4.60 -4.17 4.54
N ARG A 33 -4.83 -5.42 4.09
CA ARG A 33 -5.08 -5.74 2.66
C ARG A 33 -6.10 -4.79 2.00
N PRO A 34 -7.29 -4.51 2.57
CA PRO A 34 -8.24 -3.57 1.97
C PRO A 34 -7.70 -2.13 1.86
N THR A 35 -6.79 -1.72 2.76
CA THR A 35 -6.13 -0.41 2.67
C THR A 35 -5.18 -0.34 1.49
N LEU A 36 -4.37 -1.38 1.29
CA LEU A 36 -3.47 -1.47 0.14
C LEU A 36 -4.26 -1.53 -1.17
N ASP A 37 -5.35 -2.30 -1.22
CA ASP A 37 -6.20 -2.44 -2.40
C ASP A 37 -6.86 -1.10 -2.79
N LYS A 38 -7.35 -0.35 -1.79
CA LYS A 38 -7.89 1.00 -1.98
C LYS A 38 -6.85 1.99 -2.51
N TRP A 39 -5.59 1.84 -2.13
CA TRP A 39 -4.50 2.67 -2.67
C TRP A 39 -4.19 2.34 -4.11
N LEU A 40 -4.10 1.05 -4.45
CA LEU A 40 -3.86 0.58 -5.81
C LEU A 40 -4.98 1.00 -6.75
N SER A 41 -6.24 0.91 -6.31
CA SER A 41 -7.40 1.35 -7.10
C SER A 41 -7.37 2.84 -7.45
N GLN A 42 -6.72 3.69 -6.64
CA GLN A 42 -6.57 5.11 -6.94
C GLN A 42 -5.36 5.44 -7.84
N PHE A 43 -4.48 4.48 -8.11
CA PHE A 43 -3.35 4.66 -9.04
C PHE A 43 -3.64 4.12 -10.46
N THR A 44 -4.76 3.42 -10.64
CA THR A 44 -5.28 2.94 -11.93
C THR A 44 -6.50 3.77 -12.32
N GLU A 45 -6.28 5.03 -12.71
CA GLU A 45 -7.27 5.88 -13.40
C GLU A 45 -6.58 6.64 -14.54
#